data_AF-A0A1H0YRN6-F1
#
_entry.id   AF-A0A1H0YRN6-F1
#
_cell.length_a   1.000
_cell.length_b   1.000
_cell.length_c   1.000
_cell.angle_alpha   90.00
_cell.angle_beta   90.00
_cell.angle_gamma   90.00
#
_symmetry.space_group_name_H-M   'P 1'
#
loop_
_entity.id
_entity.type
_entity.pdbx_description
1 polymer ?
#
loop_
_entity_poly.entity_id
_entity_poly.type
_entity_poly.pdbx_seq_one_letter_code
_entity_poly.pdbx_strand_id
1 'polypeptide(L)'
;MNEANRTRPESVAAIERASGREWSAWVALFEAQGAPTLQHPAIVKIARAALADDLRNPDWWAQAIAIAYEQHAGMRVPGQSSAGTFRVSASRTLATDRDAAIEAWGAAHGSRTEHLGHTVSATRTSRTEKRSFRRFDLEGAGRVEVSATPKGDKTTLAVSHDGLADGERIEEWRAHWKALLAAL
;
A
#
# COMPACT_ATOMS: atom_id res chain seq x y z
N MET A 1 -1.82 -16.50 20.97
CA MET A 1 -2.29 -15.09 21.03
C MET A 1 -1.29 -14.26 20.23
N ASN A 2 -1.59 -13.94 18.97
CA ASN A 2 -0.66 -13.20 18.11
C ASN A 2 -0.91 -11.69 18.23
N GLU A 3 0.09 -10.98 18.75
CA GLU A 3 0.07 -9.54 19.03
C GLU A 3 0.33 -8.65 17.80
N ALA A 4 0.37 -9.23 16.60
CA ALA A 4 0.80 -8.56 15.37
C ALA A 4 -0.33 -7.86 14.58
N ASN A 5 -1.57 -7.89 15.07
CA ASN A 5 -2.74 -7.51 14.28
C ASN A 5 -3.60 -6.40 14.91
N ARG A 6 -2.95 -5.34 15.41
CA ARG A 6 -3.68 -4.14 15.87
C ARG A 6 -3.88 -3.21 14.69
N THR A 7 -5.14 -3.08 14.25
CA THR A 7 -5.63 -1.87 13.57
C THR A 7 -5.05 -0.66 14.28
N ARG A 8 -4.38 0.24 13.55
CA ARG A 8 -3.66 1.34 14.19
C ARG A 8 -4.63 2.16 15.05
N PRO A 9 -4.33 2.43 16.34
CA PRO A 9 -5.23 3.16 17.23
C PRO A 9 -5.66 4.53 16.67
N GLU A 10 -4.77 5.18 15.92
CA GLU A 10 -5.01 6.46 15.22
C GLU A 10 -6.14 6.39 14.18
N SER A 11 -6.35 5.23 13.54
CA SER A 11 -7.40 5.02 12.55
C SER A 11 -8.76 4.80 13.22
N VAL A 12 -8.79 4.10 14.36
CA VAL A 12 -10.03 3.76 15.07
C VAL A 12 -10.67 5.02 15.66
N ALA A 13 -9.90 5.82 16.39
CA ALA A 13 -10.43 7.04 17.00
C ALA A 13 -10.90 8.08 15.96
N ALA A 14 -10.31 8.09 14.76
CA ALA A 14 -10.76 8.93 13.66
C ALA A 14 -12.09 8.44 13.07
N ILE A 15 -12.24 7.14 12.90
CA ILE A 15 -13.49 6.49 12.47
C ILE A 15 -14.62 6.81 13.44
N GLU A 16 -14.40 6.58 14.74
CA GLU A 16 -15.44 6.79 15.76
C GLU A 16 -15.95 8.23 15.79
N ARG A 17 -15.01 9.20 15.75
CA ARG A 17 -15.34 10.63 15.70
C ARG A 17 -16.10 11.03 14.44
N ALA A 18 -15.74 10.45 13.29
CA ALA A 18 -16.37 10.80 12.03
C ALA A 18 -17.73 10.13 11.84
N SER A 19 -17.87 8.85 12.21
CA SER A 19 -19.11 8.10 12.04
C SER A 19 -20.08 8.26 13.20
N GLY A 20 -19.66 8.83 14.33
CA GLY A 20 -20.47 8.89 15.56
C GLY A 20 -20.83 7.51 16.12
N ARG A 21 -20.03 6.48 15.81
CA ARG A 21 -20.28 5.08 16.16
C ARG A 21 -19.00 4.48 16.73
N GLU A 22 -19.10 3.94 17.93
CA GLU A 22 -18.03 3.21 18.62
C GLU A 22 -17.52 2.04 17.77
N TRP A 23 -16.22 1.76 17.84
CA TRP A 23 -15.59 0.71 17.04
C TRP A 23 -16.16 -0.68 17.32
N SER A 24 -16.47 -0.98 18.58
CA SER A 24 -17.11 -2.24 18.95
C SER A 24 -18.46 -2.45 18.26
N ALA A 25 -19.23 -1.38 18.04
CA ALA A 25 -20.49 -1.43 17.31
C ALA A 25 -20.29 -1.61 15.79
N TRP A 26 -19.18 -1.09 15.24
CA TRP A 26 -18.77 -1.41 13.87
C TRP A 26 -18.42 -2.90 13.71
N VAL A 27 -17.59 -3.45 14.62
CA VAL A 27 -17.23 -4.87 14.60
C VAL A 27 -18.49 -5.74 14.70
N ALA A 28 -19.39 -5.44 15.65
CA ALA A 28 -20.64 -6.19 15.81
C ALA A 28 -21.53 -6.14 14.55
N LEU A 29 -21.61 -4.99 13.87
CA LEU A 29 -22.33 -4.85 12.60
C LEU A 29 -21.75 -5.79 11.52
N PHE A 30 -20.42 -5.83 11.39
CA PHE A 30 -19.75 -6.64 10.39
C PHE A 30 -19.90 -8.14 10.68
N GLU A 31 -19.67 -8.56 11.92
CA GLU A 31 -19.86 -9.95 12.35
C GLU A 31 -21.31 -10.43 12.11
N ALA A 32 -22.30 -9.60 12.46
CA ALA A 32 -23.72 -9.92 12.25
C ALA A 32 -24.09 -10.10 10.76
N GLN A 33 -23.33 -9.50 9.85
CA GLN A 33 -23.50 -9.64 8.40
C GLN A 33 -22.54 -10.66 7.78
N GLY A 34 -21.84 -11.46 8.58
CA GLY A 34 -20.95 -12.51 8.10
C GLY A 34 -19.71 -11.97 7.38
N ALA A 35 -19.31 -10.73 7.66
CA ALA A 35 -18.16 -10.08 7.04
C ALA A 35 -16.85 -10.87 7.05
N PRO A 36 -16.53 -11.75 8.03
CA PRO A 36 -15.33 -12.59 7.98
C PRO A 36 -15.20 -13.47 6.74
N THR A 37 -16.31 -13.76 6.05
CA THR A 37 -16.35 -14.59 4.83
C THR A 37 -16.49 -13.77 3.55
N LEU A 38 -16.60 -12.45 3.66
CA LEU A 38 -16.88 -11.56 2.54
C LEU A 38 -15.59 -10.98 1.94
N GLN A 39 -15.65 -10.71 0.63
CA GLN A 39 -14.61 -9.95 -0.06
C GLN A 39 -14.74 -8.46 0.23
N HIS A 40 -13.62 -7.72 0.19
CA HIS A 40 -13.55 -6.29 0.50
C HIS A 40 -14.71 -5.42 -0.06
N PRO A 41 -15.13 -5.54 -1.34
CA PRO A 41 -16.21 -4.71 -1.86
C PRO A 41 -17.55 -4.88 -1.13
N ALA A 42 -17.81 -6.07 -0.59
CA ALA A 42 -19.02 -6.33 0.19
C ALA A 42 -18.92 -5.72 1.60
N ILE A 43 -17.74 -5.77 2.23
CA ILE A 43 -17.49 -5.10 3.52
C ILE A 43 -17.62 -3.58 3.38
N VAL A 44 -17.12 -2.99 2.28
CA VAL A 44 -17.30 -1.55 1.99
C VAL A 44 -18.77 -1.20 1.82
N LYS A 45 -19.58 -2.06 1.18
CA LYS A 45 -21.03 -1.83 1.07
C LYS A 45 -21.73 -1.83 2.42
N ILE A 46 -21.37 -2.76 3.31
CA ILE A 46 -21.89 -2.80 4.69
C ILE A 46 -21.53 -1.51 5.44
N ALA A 47 -20.27 -1.09 5.33
CA ALA A 47 -19.80 0.15 5.94
C ALA A 47 -20.57 1.36 5.41
N ARG A 48 -20.71 1.48 4.08
CA ARG A 48 -21.38 2.61 3.43
C ARG A 48 -22.86 2.70 3.79
N ALA A 49 -23.55 1.56 3.88
CA ALA A 49 -24.97 1.51 4.25
C ALA A 49 -25.24 1.92 5.71
N ALA A 50 -24.24 1.80 6.58
CA ALA A 50 -24.33 2.18 7.99
C ALA A 50 -23.81 3.60 8.28
N LEU A 51 -23.24 4.29 7.28
CA LEU A 51 -22.84 5.69 7.39
C LEU A 51 -24.01 6.62 7.06
N ALA A 52 -24.09 7.74 7.78
CA ALA A 52 -25.04 8.79 7.47
C ALA A 52 -24.67 9.49 6.15
N ASP A 53 -25.68 9.84 5.35
CA ASP A 53 -25.48 10.44 4.03
C ASP A 53 -25.00 11.91 4.09
N ASP A 54 -25.16 12.58 5.23
CA ASP A 54 -24.67 13.93 5.49
C ASP A 54 -23.19 13.96 5.91
N LEU A 55 -22.57 12.80 6.15
CA LEU A 55 -21.15 12.72 6.44
C LEU A 55 -20.33 13.15 5.22
N ARG A 56 -19.38 14.08 5.42
CA ARG A 56 -18.44 14.47 4.36
C ARG A 56 -17.59 13.27 3.92
N ASN A 57 -17.58 13.00 2.62
CA ASN A 57 -16.84 11.91 1.96
C ASN A 57 -17.21 10.51 2.50
N PRO A 58 -18.50 10.11 2.44
CA PRO A 58 -18.96 8.88 3.08
C PRO A 58 -18.38 7.62 2.39
N ASP A 59 -18.11 7.67 1.09
CA ASP A 59 -17.48 6.56 0.36
C ASP A 59 -16.02 6.35 0.78
N TRP A 60 -15.30 7.44 1.08
CA TRP A 60 -13.94 7.36 1.60
C TRP A 60 -13.93 6.75 3.01
N TRP A 61 -14.84 7.19 3.87
CA TRP A 61 -14.98 6.62 5.22
C TRP A 61 -15.37 5.14 5.16
N ALA A 62 -16.26 4.75 4.26
CA ALA A 62 -16.65 3.36 4.08
C ALA A 62 -15.44 2.46 3.74
N GLN A 63 -14.54 2.93 2.87
CA GLN A 63 -13.28 2.22 2.59
C GLN A 63 -12.38 2.13 3.82
N ALA A 64 -12.18 3.25 4.53
CA ALA A 64 -11.34 3.28 5.72
C ALA A 64 -11.85 2.33 6.83
N ILE A 65 -13.16 2.30 7.05
CA ILE A 65 -13.81 1.43 8.03
C ILE A 65 -13.67 -0.04 7.64
N ALA A 66 -13.93 -0.39 6.37
CA ALA A 66 -13.76 -1.75 5.87
C ALA A 66 -12.31 -2.25 6.06
N ILE A 67 -11.32 -1.42 5.72
CA ILE A 67 -9.90 -1.75 5.90
C ILE A 67 -9.57 -1.97 7.38
N ALA A 68 -10.08 -1.09 8.27
CA ALA A 68 -9.86 -1.19 9.70
C ALA A 68 -10.47 -2.48 10.28
N TYR A 69 -11.62 -2.92 9.76
CA TYR A 69 -12.27 -4.16 10.17
C TYR A 69 -11.53 -5.38 9.66
N GLU A 70 -11.13 -5.38 8.39
CA GLU A 70 -10.34 -6.47 7.80
C GLU A 70 -9.00 -6.68 8.54
N GLN A 71 -8.37 -5.58 8.98
CA GLN A 71 -7.23 -5.65 9.90
C GLN A 71 -7.63 -6.26 11.24
N HIS A 72 -8.69 -5.77 11.88
CA HIS A 72 -9.17 -6.29 13.17
C HIS A 72 -9.46 -7.80 13.14
N ALA A 73 -10.14 -8.26 12.09
CA ALA A 73 -10.51 -9.67 11.89
C ALA A 73 -9.34 -10.56 11.43
N GLY A 74 -8.15 -9.98 11.18
CA GLY A 74 -6.99 -10.73 10.67
C GLY A 74 -7.16 -11.24 9.24
N MET A 75 -8.17 -10.72 8.53
CA MET A 75 -8.42 -10.99 7.12
C MET A 75 -7.40 -10.31 6.22
N ARG A 76 -6.70 -9.29 6.75
CA ARG A 76 -5.63 -8.60 6.04
C ARG A 76 -4.42 -8.42 6.95
N VAL A 77 -3.29 -8.96 6.51
CA VAL A 77 -1.99 -8.45 6.91
C VAL A 77 -1.71 -7.19 6.08
N PRO A 78 -1.25 -6.07 6.66
CA PRO A 78 -0.88 -4.88 5.91
C PRO A 78 0.04 -5.23 4.72
N GLY A 79 -0.42 -4.98 3.49
CA GLY A 79 0.30 -5.31 2.26
C GLY A 79 -0.28 -6.47 1.45
N GLN A 80 -1.21 -7.26 1.98
CA GLN A 80 -1.78 -8.40 1.25
C GLN A 80 -2.88 -7.99 0.24
N SER A 81 -2.76 -8.49 -0.99
CA SER A 81 -3.72 -8.37 -2.08
C SER A 81 -4.83 -9.42 -1.96
N SER A 82 -5.95 -9.22 -2.66
CA SER A 82 -7.05 -10.19 -2.72
C SER A 82 -6.67 -11.52 -3.36
N ALA A 83 -5.53 -11.58 -4.07
CA ALA A 83 -4.98 -12.80 -4.66
C ALA A 83 -4.02 -13.54 -3.71
N GLY A 84 -3.90 -13.11 -2.45
CA GLY A 84 -3.04 -13.71 -1.44
C GLY A 84 -1.56 -13.28 -1.52
N THR A 85 -1.15 -12.55 -2.56
CA THR A 85 0.20 -12.00 -2.69
C THR A 85 0.38 -10.71 -1.92
N PHE A 86 1.61 -10.40 -1.54
CA PHE A 86 1.93 -9.21 -0.76
C PHE A 86 2.59 -8.13 -1.62
N ARG A 87 2.38 -6.88 -1.20
CA ARG A 87 2.92 -5.66 -1.77
C ARG A 87 3.62 -4.87 -0.68
N VAL A 88 4.81 -4.37 -1.01
CA VAL A 88 5.54 -3.39 -0.21
C VAL A 88 5.80 -2.15 -1.04
N SER A 89 5.75 -0.99 -0.38
CA SER A 89 6.07 0.29 -1.01
C SER A 89 6.91 1.18 -0.11
N ALA A 90 7.74 1.99 -0.76
CA ALA A 90 8.53 3.05 -0.14
C ALA A 90 8.60 4.24 -1.10
N SER A 91 8.71 5.46 -0.57
CA SER A 91 8.82 6.65 -1.39
C SER A 91 9.70 7.72 -0.74
N ARG A 92 10.25 8.58 -1.59
CA ARG A 92 10.99 9.79 -1.19
C ARG A 92 10.62 10.92 -2.14
N THR A 93 10.51 12.13 -1.60
CA THR A 93 10.32 13.35 -2.40
C THR A 93 11.67 14.01 -2.67
N LEU A 94 11.94 14.30 -3.95
CA LEU A 94 13.15 14.96 -4.43
C LEU A 94 12.81 16.35 -4.95
N ALA A 95 13.71 17.31 -4.75
CA ALA A 95 13.60 18.67 -5.29
C ALA A 95 14.13 18.75 -6.74
N THR A 96 13.67 17.82 -7.57
CA THR A 96 14.03 17.71 -8.98
C THR A 96 12.77 17.52 -9.81
N ASP A 97 12.87 17.77 -11.12
CA ASP A 97 11.82 17.36 -12.03
C ASP A 97 11.74 15.84 -12.13
N ARG A 98 10.66 15.38 -12.76
CA ARG A 98 10.29 13.97 -12.87
C ARG A 98 11.34 13.13 -13.60
N ASP A 99 11.97 13.71 -14.61
CA ASP A 99 12.84 13.00 -15.51
C ASP A 99 14.22 12.89 -14.86
N ALA A 100 14.69 13.98 -14.24
CA ALA A 100 15.86 13.93 -13.37
C ALA A 100 15.70 12.89 -12.24
N ALA A 101 14.52 12.77 -11.63
CA ALA A 101 14.29 11.81 -10.56
C ALA A 101 14.38 10.34 -11.02
N ILE A 102 13.82 10.01 -12.19
CA ILE A 102 13.86 8.63 -12.71
C ILE A 102 15.26 8.26 -13.25
N GLU A 103 15.97 9.23 -13.83
CA GLU A 103 17.36 9.06 -14.27
C GLU A 103 18.32 8.92 -13.08
N ALA A 104 18.13 9.70 -12.00
CA ALA A 104 18.91 9.57 -10.77
C ALA A 104 18.79 8.15 -10.17
N TRP A 105 17.57 7.59 -10.15
CA TRP A 105 17.39 6.18 -9.77
C TRP A 105 18.18 5.22 -10.68
N GLY A 106 18.08 5.44 -11.99
CA GLY A 106 18.78 4.63 -12.99
C GLY A 106 20.30 4.68 -12.83
N ALA A 107 20.86 5.86 -12.60
CA ALA A 107 22.28 6.07 -12.43
C ALA A 107 22.80 5.44 -11.12
N ALA A 108 22.06 5.59 -10.02
CA ALA A 108 22.49 5.08 -8.72
C ALA A 108 22.32 3.56 -8.57
N HIS A 109 21.22 3.01 -9.11
CA HIS A 109 20.80 1.63 -8.80
C HIS A 109 20.52 0.78 -10.02
N GLY A 110 20.54 1.33 -11.24
CA GLY A 110 20.14 0.62 -12.45
C GLY A 110 21.11 -0.45 -12.94
N SER A 111 22.34 -0.49 -12.43
CA SER A 111 23.34 -1.53 -12.72
C SER A 111 23.29 -2.71 -11.75
N ARG A 112 22.43 -2.66 -10.71
CA ARG A 112 22.26 -3.77 -9.77
C ARG A 112 21.66 -4.97 -10.50
N THR A 113 22.32 -6.11 -10.38
CA THR A 113 21.86 -7.38 -10.96
C THR A 113 20.94 -8.15 -10.03
N GLU A 114 20.88 -7.78 -8.74
CA GLU A 114 20.04 -8.44 -7.74
C GLU A 114 19.58 -7.50 -6.62
N HIS A 115 18.49 -7.88 -5.95
CA HIS A 115 18.02 -7.27 -4.71
C HIS A 115 17.69 -8.38 -3.70
N LEU A 116 18.31 -8.35 -2.52
CA LEU A 116 18.11 -9.33 -1.45
C LEU A 116 18.19 -10.81 -1.92
N GLY A 117 19.13 -11.10 -2.82
CA GLY A 117 19.35 -12.43 -3.39
C GLY A 117 18.44 -12.82 -4.55
N HIS A 118 17.61 -11.89 -5.06
CA HIS A 118 16.75 -12.12 -6.22
C HIS A 118 17.28 -11.38 -7.45
N THR A 119 17.52 -12.12 -8.53
CA THR A 119 18.04 -11.60 -9.81
C THR A 119 17.04 -10.65 -10.47
N VAL A 120 17.55 -9.54 -11.01
CA VAL A 120 16.79 -8.53 -11.75
C VAL A 120 16.63 -8.97 -13.21
N SER A 121 15.39 -8.97 -13.70
CA SER A 121 15.09 -9.20 -15.12
C SER A 121 15.41 -7.97 -15.99
N ALA A 122 15.20 -8.10 -17.30
CA ALA A 122 15.38 -6.97 -18.22
C ALA A 122 14.54 -5.75 -17.80
N THR A 123 15.23 -4.66 -17.48
CA THR A 123 14.60 -3.42 -17.03
C THR A 123 13.98 -2.67 -18.21
N ARG A 124 12.77 -2.14 -18.01
CA ARG A 124 12.04 -1.35 -19.00
C ARG A 124 11.68 0.02 -18.44
N THR A 125 11.90 1.07 -19.23
CA THR A 125 11.45 2.43 -18.92
C THR A 125 10.23 2.78 -19.75
N SER A 126 9.32 3.57 -19.17
CA SER A 126 8.17 4.10 -19.90
C SER A 126 7.74 5.45 -19.33
N ARG A 127 6.99 6.22 -20.12
CA ARG A 127 6.44 7.50 -19.72
C ARG A 127 4.97 7.60 -20.08
N THR A 128 4.20 8.25 -19.23
CA THR A 128 2.86 8.76 -19.53
C THR A 128 2.86 10.28 -19.37
N GLU A 129 1.76 10.93 -19.73
CA GLU A 129 1.58 12.38 -19.50
C GLU A 129 1.91 12.77 -18.04
N LYS A 130 1.48 11.95 -17.08
CA LYS A 130 1.56 12.27 -15.65
C LYS A 130 2.78 11.70 -14.94
N ARG A 131 3.39 10.60 -15.42
CA ARG A 131 4.42 9.85 -14.66
C ARG A 131 5.51 9.24 -15.55
N SER A 132 6.69 9.07 -14.99
CA SER A 132 7.78 8.30 -15.58
C SER A 132 7.99 7.04 -14.76
N PHE A 133 8.35 5.94 -15.41
CA PHE A 133 8.43 4.63 -14.80
C PHE A 133 9.70 3.89 -15.20
N ARG A 134 10.22 3.10 -14.26
CA ARG A 134 11.22 2.06 -14.49
C ARG A 134 10.71 0.78 -13.84
N ARG A 135 10.60 -0.31 -14.61
CA ARG A 135 10.02 -1.57 -14.18
C ARG A 135 10.96 -2.73 -14.46
N PHE A 136 10.97 -3.69 -13.57
CA PHE A 136 11.71 -4.94 -13.70
C PHE A 136 11.05 -6.00 -12.83
N ASP A 137 11.34 -7.26 -13.10
CA ASP A 137 10.91 -8.38 -12.28
C ASP A 137 12.11 -8.90 -11.46
N LEU A 138 11.80 -9.50 -10.32
CA LEU A 138 12.74 -10.18 -9.44
C LEU A 138 12.42 -11.66 -9.47
N GLU A 139 13.39 -12.49 -9.83
CA GLU A 139 13.21 -13.94 -9.94
C GLU A 139 12.73 -14.53 -8.60
N GLY A 140 11.54 -15.16 -8.61
CA GLY A 140 10.92 -15.71 -7.42
C GLY A 140 10.42 -14.69 -6.39
N ALA A 141 10.54 -13.38 -6.65
CA ALA A 141 10.11 -12.32 -5.73
C ALA A 141 9.15 -11.30 -6.36
N GLY A 142 8.62 -11.55 -7.56
CA GLY A 142 7.58 -10.72 -8.15
C GLY A 142 8.11 -9.53 -8.94
N ARG A 143 7.39 -8.41 -8.96
CA ARG A 143 7.66 -7.27 -9.86
C ARG A 143 7.87 -5.97 -9.11
N VAL A 144 8.76 -5.14 -9.65
CA VAL A 144 9.10 -3.83 -9.09
C VAL A 144 8.76 -2.75 -10.10
N GLU A 145 8.07 -1.71 -9.62
CA GLU A 145 7.81 -0.47 -10.34
C GLU A 145 8.39 0.70 -9.55
N VAL A 146 9.34 1.40 -10.14
CA VAL A 146 9.79 2.71 -9.68
C VAL A 146 9.04 3.75 -10.50
N SER A 147 8.34 4.67 -9.83
CA SER A 147 7.53 5.71 -10.46
C SER A 147 7.93 7.09 -9.97
N ALA A 148 8.09 8.02 -10.90
CA ALA A 148 8.32 9.44 -10.64
C ALA A 148 7.02 10.20 -10.94
N THR A 149 6.45 10.81 -9.90
CA THR A 149 5.20 11.58 -9.98
C THR A 149 5.46 13.04 -9.60
N PRO A 150 5.26 14.01 -10.51
CA PRO A 150 5.38 15.43 -10.20
C PRO A 150 4.42 15.87 -9.08
N LYS A 151 4.90 16.75 -8.21
CA LYS A 151 4.15 17.41 -7.14
C LYS A 151 4.64 18.86 -7.03
N GLY A 152 4.14 19.72 -7.91
CA GLY A 152 4.60 21.11 -8.02
C GLY A 152 6.03 21.16 -8.57
N ASP A 153 6.91 21.81 -7.82
CA ASP A 153 8.37 21.94 -8.06
C ASP A 153 9.17 20.70 -7.64
N LYS A 154 8.52 19.73 -7.00
CA LYS A 154 9.14 18.50 -6.49
C LYS A 154 8.61 17.28 -7.24
N THR A 155 9.29 16.17 -7.06
CA THR A 155 8.85 14.87 -7.56
C THR A 155 8.83 13.86 -6.43
N THR A 156 7.73 13.12 -6.30
CA THR A 156 7.70 11.92 -5.46
C THR A 156 8.19 10.74 -6.28
N LEU A 157 9.31 10.15 -5.87
CA LEU A 157 9.83 8.90 -6.39
C LEU A 157 9.36 7.76 -5.48
N ALA A 158 8.60 6.81 -6.02
CA ALA A 158 8.02 5.71 -5.26
C ALA A 158 8.39 4.37 -5.87
N VAL A 159 8.82 3.43 -5.03
CA VAL A 159 9.03 2.02 -5.37
C VAL A 159 7.81 1.23 -4.89
N SER A 160 7.18 0.50 -5.80
CA SER A 160 6.14 -0.48 -5.52
C SER A 160 6.66 -1.86 -5.90
N HIS A 161 6.64 -2.79 -4.96
CA HIS A 161 7.09 -4.16 -5.16
C HIS A 161 5.93 -5.10 -4.84
N ASP A 162 5.49 -5.81 -5.87
CA ASP A 162 4.28 -6.62 -5.94
C ASP A 162 4.59 -8.10 -6.14
N GLY A 163 3.70 -8.98 -5.69
CA GLY A 163 3.78 -10.40 -6.00
C GLY A 163 4.69 -11.19 -5.05
N LEU A 164 4.94 -10.66 -3.85
CA LEU A 164 5.61 -11.40 -2.79
C LEU A 164 4.72 -12.56 -2.33
N ALA A 165 5.30 -13.75 -2.14
CA ALA A 165 4.57 -14.96 -1.78
C ALA A 165 4.01 -14.90 -0.35
N ASP A 166 4.73 -14.24 0.55
CA ASP A 166 4.38 -14.11 1.97
C ASP A 166 4.70 -12.70 2.50
N GLY A 167 4.23 -12.46 3.73
CA GLY A 167 4.42 -11.21 4.44
C GLY A 167 5.66 -11.15 5.34
N GLU A 168 6.40 -12.25 5.51
CA GLU A 168 7.45 -12.36 6.53
C GLU A 168 8.60 -11.38 6.27
N ARG A 169 8.92 -11.17 4.98
CA ARG A 169 10.02 -10.28 4.55
C ARG A 169 9.58 -8.87 4.20
N ILE A 170 8.34 -8.46 4.50
CA ILE A 170 7.81 -7.15 4.09
C ILE A 170 8.63 -5.99 4.66
N GLU A 171 8.99 -6.04 5.93
CA GLU A 171 9.77 -4.96 6.54
C GLU A 171 11.24 -4.98 6.13
N GLU A 172 11.80 -6.16 5.81
CA GLU A 172 13.13 -6.29 5.19
C GLU A 172 13.15 -5.63 3.80
N TRP A 173 12.18 -5.95 2.94
CA TRP A 173 12.02 -5.31 1.64
C TRP A 173 11.77 -3.81 1.77
N ARG A 174 10.93 -3.38 2.71
CA ARG A 174 10.67 -1.96 2.96
C ARG A 174 11.94 -1.22 3.35
N ALA A 175 12.74 -1.79 4.25
CA ALA A 175 14.01 -1.23 4.67
C ALA A 175 15.00 -1.13 3.50
N HIS A 176 15.10 -2.19 2.69
CA HIS A 176 15.94 -2.21 1.49
C HIS A 176 15.56 -1.09 0.51
N TRP A 177 14.27 -0.98 0.15
CA TRP A 177 13.82 0.05 -0.78
C TRP A 177 13.99 1.47 -0.22
N LYS A 178 13.76 1.66 1.08
CA LYS A 178 14.03 2.95 1.77
C LYS A 178 15.51 3.30 1.73
N ALA A 179 16.42 2.34 1.94
CA ALA A 179 17.85 2.58 1.89
C ALA A 179 18.31 3.02 0.49
N LEU A 180 17.81 2.36 -0.57
CA LEU A 180 18.11 2.76 -1.95
C LEU A 180 17.55 4.15 -2.26
N LEU A 181 16.33 4.45 -1.85
CA LEU A 181 15.74 5.77 -2.00
C LEU A 181 16.51 6.84 -1.23
N ALA A 182 17.06 6.53 -0.05
CA ALA A 182 17.83 7.45 0.79
C ALA A 182 19.22 7.77 0.21
N ALA A 183 19.75 6.90 -0.67
CA ALA A 183 21.03 7.12 -1.35
C ALA A 183 20.92 8.04 -2.60
N LEU A 184 19.75 8.64 -2.84
CA LEU A 184 19.48 9.59 -3.93
C LEU A 184 19.60 11.06 -3.52
#